data_AF-A0A352PWR8-F1
#
_entry.id   AF-A0A352PWR8-F1
#
_cell.length_a   1.000
_cell.length_b   1.000
_cell.length_c   1.000
_cell.angle_alpha   90.00
_cell.angle_beta   90.00
_cell.angle_gamma   90.00
#
_symmetry.space_group_name_H-M   'P 1'
#
loop_
_entity.id
_entity.type
_entity.pdbx_description
1 polymer ?
#
loop_
_entity_poly.entity_id
_entity_poly.type
_entity_poly.pdbx_seq_one_letter_code
_entity_poly.pdbx_strand_id
1 'polypeptide(L)'
;MGAACKVLPFRDTVAEFRAMAHKALDDLIDNLEASFQEQPAPTLMELSERLQENRAGFLAATMKAAIERLFPDYVDQVSMERPVCSKMLQRKRFESKQISTLQGKFVLRRPYFYCSRCKHGFSPLDEILQLAEEL
;
A
#
# COMPACT_ATOMS: atom_id res chain seq x y z
N MET A 1 24.46 28.31 -13.86
CA MET A 1 23.51 28.16 -12.75
C MET A 1 23.52 26.70 -12.34
N GLY A 2 24.13 26.38 -11.19
CA GLY A 2 24.39 25.01 -10.76
C GLY A 2 23.11 24.28 -10.37
N ALA A 3 22.86 23.13 -10.98
CA ALA A 3 21.80 22.23 -10.56
C ALA A 3 22.21 21.62 -9.21
N ALA A 4 21.50 21.98 -8.14
CA ALA A 4 21.62 21.32 -6.86
C ALA A 4 21.10 19.89 -7.02
N CYS A 5 22.02 18.94 -7.21
CA CYS A 5 21.74 17.52 -7.12
C CYS A 5 21.37 17.23 -5.66
N LYS A 6 20.07 17.22 -5.36
CA LYS A 6 19.59 16.76 -4.05
C LYS A 6 19.89 15.28 -3.98
N VAL A 7 20.94 14.92 -3.23
CA VAL A 7 21.17 13.55 -2.81
C VAL A 7 19.96 13.16 -1.97
N LEU A 8 19.07 12.35 -2.56
CA LEU A 8 17.98 11.77 -1.80
C LEU A 8 18.61 10.83 -0.75
N PRO A 9 18.14 10.87 0.52
CA PRO A 9 18.69 10.00 1.54
C PRO A 9 18.54 8.54 1.12
N PHE A 10 19.58 7.75 1.38
CA PHE A 10 19.52 6.29 1.23
C PHE A 10 18.34 5.77 2.04
N ARG A 11 17.34 5.21 1.36
CA ARG A 11 16.21 4.54 2.01
C ARG A 11 16.61 3.10 2.27
N ASP A 12 16.73 2.74 3.55
CA ASP A 12 16.77 1.35 3.95
C ASP A 12 15.34 0.79 3.88
N THR A 13 14.94 0.39 2.67
CA THR A 13 13.59 -0.07 2.35
C THR A 13 13.17 -1.28 3.20
N VAL A 14 14.13 -2.12 3.59
CA VAL A 14 13.89 -3.29 4.44
C VAL A 14 13.63 -2.88 5.88
N ALA A 15 14.41 -1.94 6.42
CA ALA A 15 14.17 -1.43 7.77
C ALA A 15 12.82 -0.72 7.89
N GLU A 16 12.44 0.11 6.91
CA GLU A 16 11.13 0.77 6.90
C GLU A 16 9.99 -0.25 6.77
N PHE A 17 10.12 -1.23 5.87
CA PHE A 17 9.14 -2.31 5.72
C PHE A 17 8.99 -3.10 7.02
N ARG A 18 10.10 -3.44 7.68
CA ARG A 18 10.10 -4.14 8.97
C ARG A 18 9.34 -3.36 10.03
N ALA A 19 9.58 -2.04 10.14
CA ALA A 19 8.89 -1.22 11.13
C ALA A 19 7.37 -1.21 10.90
N MET A 20 6.94 -1.13 9.64
CA MET A 20 5.51 -1.19 9.30
C MET A 20 4.89 -2.57 9.53
N ALA A 21 5.62 -3.64 9.24
CA ALA A 21 5.17 -5.02 9.49
C ALA A 21 5.08 -5.32 11.00
N HIS A 22 6.02 -4.82 11.79
CA HIS A 22 5.96 -4.91 13.25
C HIS A 22 4.75 -4.18 13.79
N LYS A 23 4.46 -2.97 13.30
CA LYS A 23 3.24 -2.26 13.70
C LYS A 23 1.97 -3.08 13.39
N ALA A 24 1.89 -3.70 12.21
CA ALA A 24 0.75 -4.54 11.87
C ALA A 24 0.65 -5.79 12.77
N LEU A 25 1.80 -6.32 13.22
CA LEU A 25 1.84 -7.40 14.20
C LEU A 25 1.39 -6.94 15.59
N ASP A 26 1.80 -5.75 16.02
CA ASP A 26 1.32 -5.15 17.28
C ASP A 26 -0.20 -4.98 17.24
N ASP A 27 -0.75 -4.42 16.15
CA ASP A 27 -2.20 -4.29 15.96
C ASP A 27 -2.91 -5.67 16.01
N LEU A 28 -2.30 -6.73 15.48
CA LEU A 28 -2.82 -8.10 15.56
C LEU A 28 -2.82 -8.62 17.01
N ILE A 29 -1.74 -8.38 17.75
CA ILE A 29 -1.61 -8.80 19.16
C ILE A 29 -2.62 -8.08 20.04
N ASP A 30 -2.81 -6.77 19.84
CA ASP A 30 -3.80 -5.96 20.55
C ASP A 30 -5.22 -6.51 20.34
N ASN A 31 -5.56 -6.92 19.12
CA ASN A 31 -6.86 -7.56 18.83
C ASN A 31 -7.02 -8.94 19.50
N LEU A 32 -5.93 -9.61 19.84
CA LEU A 32 -5.95 -10.89 20.53
C LEU A 32 -5.87 -10.74 22.06
N GLU A 33 -5.56 -9.55 22.59
CA GLU A 33 -5.28 -9.30 24.01
C GLU A 33 -6.42 -9.82 24.92
N ALA A 34 -7.68 -9.60 24.52
CA ALA A 34 -8.84 -10.08 25.26
C ALA A 34 -8.80 -11.60 25.52
N SER A 35 -8.28 -12.39 24.58
CA SER A 35 -8.16 -13.86 24.69
C SER A 35 -7.25 -14.30 25.84
N PHE A 36 -6.28 -13.46 26.22
CA PHE A 36 -5.35 -13.75 27.32
C PHE A 36 -5.95 -13.45 28.69
N GLN A 37 -7.03 -12.68 28.74
CA GLN A 37 -7.69 -12.24 29.99
C GLN A 37 -8.99 -13.02 30.26
N GLU A 38 -9.49 -13.77 29.29
CA GLU A 38 -10.72 -14.54 29.38
C GLU A 38 -10.67 -15.68 30.41
N GLN A 39 -11.78 -15.86 31.13
CA GLN A 39 -12.01 -16.98 32.04
C GLN A 39 -13.40 -17.59 31.81
N PRO A 40 -13.51 -18.91 31.53
CA PRO A 40 -12.39 -19.85 31.36
C PRO A 40 -11.53 -19.51 30.14
N ALA A 41 -10.30 -20.04 30.12
CA ALA A 41 -9.41 -19.85 28.98
C ALA A 41 -10.07 -20.37 27.68
N PRO A 42 -9.86 -19.71 26.53
CA PRO A 42 -10.46 -20.12 25.28
C PRO A 42 -9.95 -21.50 24.86
N THR A 43 -10.83 -22.25 24.21
CA THR A 43 -10.50 -23.52 23.56
C THR A 43 -9.60 -23.30 22.35
N LEU A 44 -8.96 -24.38 21.88
CA LEU A 44 -8.16 -24.34 20.65
C LEU A 44 -8.97 -23.86 19.43
N MET A 45 -10.26 -24.23 19.37
CA MET A 45 -11.15 -23.83 18.28
C MET A 45 -11.38 -22.31 18.30
N GLU A 46 -11.72 -21.75 19.47
CA GLU A 46 -11.93 -20.30 19.64
C GLU A 46 -10.64 -19.51 19.35
N LEU A 47 -9.48 -20.00 19.81
CA LEU A 47 -8.19 -19.40 19.49
C LEU A 47 -7.90 -19.42 17.98
N SER A 48 -8.19 -20.54 17.31
CA SER A 48 -8.01 -20.69 15.87
C SER A 48 -8.92 -19.75 15.08
N GLU A 49 -10.18 -19.60 15.49
CA GLU A 49 -11.15 -18.70 14.85
C GLU A 49 -10.69 -17.25 14.96
N ARG A 50 -10.29 -16.81 16.16
CA ARG A 50 -9.79 -15.44 16.39
C ARG A 50 -8.54 -15.12 15.57
N LEU A 51 -7.60 -16.06 15.51
CA LEU A 51 -6.42 -15.91 14.65
C LEU A 51 -6.82 -15.81 13.18
N GLN A 52 -7.76 -16.63 12.74
CA GLN A 52 -8.23 -16.64 11.35
C GLN A 52 -8.97 -15.34 10.99
N GLU A 53 -9.79 -14.80 11.88
CA GLU A 53 -10.51 -13.54 11.72
C GLU A 53 -9.55 -12.36 11.55
N ASN A 54 -8.47 -12.32 12.34
CA ASN A 54 -7.50 -11.24 12.29
C ASN A 54 -6.41 -11.42 11.20
N ARG A 55 -6.21 -12.65 10.70
CA ARG A 55 -5.18 -13.00 9.71
C ARG A 55 -5.23 -12.12 8.46
N ALA A 56 -6.42 -11.89 7.92
CA ALA A 56 -6.60 -11.11 6.70
C ALA A 56 -6.24 -9.63 6.90
N GLY A 57 -6.52 -9.07 8.07
CA GLY A 57 -6.15 -7.68 8.40
C GLY A 57 -4.63 -7.51 8.44
N PHE A 58 -3.94 -8.40 9.16
CA PHE A 58 -2.47 -8.39 9.27
C PHE A 58 -1.78 -8.54 7.91
N LEU A 59 -2.20 -9.54 7.12
CA LEU A 59 -1.60 -9.82 5.82
C LEU A 59 -1.88 -8.68 4.82
N ALA A 60 -3.09 -8.10 4.81
CA ALA A 60 -3.41 -6.95 3.97
C ALA A 60 -2.56 -5.71 4.34
N ALA A 61 -2.39 -5.40 5.62
CA ALA A 61 -1.56 -4.30 6.08
C ALA A 61 -0.09 -4.49 5.69
N THR A 62 0.43 -5.69 5.85
CA THR A 62 1.81 -6.04 5.46
C THR A 62 2.01 -5.94 3.94
N MET A 63 1.06 -6.44 3.15
CA MET A 63 1.11 -6.33 1.69
C MET A 63 1.09 -4.88 1.22
N LYS A 64 0.23 -4.04 1.82
CA LYS A 64 0.21 -2.61 1.54
C LYS A 64 1.54 -1.94 1.87
N ALA A 65 2.14 -2.27 3.02
CA ALA A 65 3.44 -1.75 3.41
C ALA A 65 4.53 -2.13 2.40
N ALA A 66 4.55 -3.38 1.93
CA ALA A 66 5.50 -3.84 0.92
C ALA A 66 5.37 -3.04 -0.39
N ILE A 67 4.14 -2.83 -0.88
CA ILE A 67 3.88 -2.01 -2.08
C ILE A 67 4.43 -0.59 -1.88
N GLU A 68 4.14 0.05 -0.74
CA GLU A 68 4.57 1.42 -0.47
C GLU A 68 6.09 1.59 -0.35
N ARG A 69 6.81 0.52 0.05
CA ARG A 69 8.28 0.54 0.15
C ARG A 69 8.99 0.10 -1.12
N LEU A 70 8.39 -0.80 -1.91
CA LEU A 70 8.96 -1.28 -3.18
C LEU A 70 8.75 -0.28 -4.32
N PHE A 71 7.67 0.50 -4.28
CA PHE A 71 7.31 1.45 -5.35
C PHE A 71 7.18 2.91 -4.86
N PRO A 72 8.16 3.45 -4.11
CA PRO A 72 8.01 4.76 -3.46
C PRO A 72 7.85 5.89 -4.48
N ASP A 73 8.59 5.81 -5.60
CA ASP A 73 8.58 6.83 -6.66
C ASP A 73 7.23 6.88 -7.40
N TYR A 74 6.48 5.78 -7.38
CA TYR A 74 5.14 5.69 -7.98
C TYR A 74 4.04 6.04 -7.00
N VAL A 75 4.23 5.78 -5.69
CA VAL A 75 3.24 6.12 -4.67
C VAL A 75 3.13 7.64 -4.48
N ASP A 76 4.26 8.35 -4.45
CA ASP A 76 4.29 9.81 -4.26
C ASP A 76 4.65 10.57 -5.54
N GLN A 77 4.45 9.95 -6.72
CA GLN A 77 4.83 10.52 -8.01
C GLN A 77 4.18 11.88 -8.25
N VAL A 78 5.00 12.92 -8.48
CA VAL A 78 4.52 14.30 -8.70
C VAL A 78 4.35 14.60 -10.19
N SER A 79 5.22 14.06 -11.03
CA SER A 79 5.22 14.30 -12.47
C SER A 79 5.70 13.08 -13.24
N MET A 80 5.28 12.96 -14.48
CA MET A 80 5.79 11.95 -15.41
C MET A 80 5.69 12.40 -16.85
N GLU A 81 6.55 11.88 -17.72
CA GLU A 81 6.34 11.98 -19.16
C GLU A 81 5.34 10.92 -19.61
N ARG A 82 4.34 11.32 -20.40
CA ARG A 82 3.39 10.36 -20.96
C ARG A 82 4.02 9.58 -22.12
N PRO A 83 4.08 8.23 -22.07
CA PRO A 83 4.71 7.42 -23.13
C PRO A 83 4.09 7.61 -24.53
N VAL A 84 2.77 7.83 -24.61
CA VAL A 84 2.05 7.91 -25.89
C VAL A 84 2.25 9.23 -26.64
N CYS A 85 2.48 10.34 -25.93
CA CYS A 85 2.51 11.67 -26.58
C CYS A 85 3.63 12.59 -26.09
N SER A 86 4.54 12.06 -25.26
CA SER A 86 5.70 12.75 -24.67
C SER A 86 5.38 14.03 -23.91
N LYS A 87 4.12 14.25 -23.55
CA LYS A 87 3.74 15.40 -22.75
C LYS A 87 4.13 15.16 -21.29
N MET A 88 4.86 16.09 -20.71
CA MET A 88 5.09 16.11 -19.26
C MET A 88 3.77 16.42 -18.54
N LEU A 89 3.33 15.50 -17.68
CA LEU A 89 2.12 15.60 -16.88
C LEU A 89 2.48 15.88 -15.43
N GLN A 90 1.63 16.67 -14.78
CA GLN A 90 1.64 16.86 -13.33
C GLN A 90 0.51 16.05 -12.71
N ARG A 91 0.75 15.47 -11.54
CA ARG A 91 -0.26 14.76 -10.76
C ARG A 91 -1.44 15.69 -10.51
N LYS A 92 -2.65 15.23 -10.83
CA LYS A 92 -3.87 16.02 -10.61
C LYS A 92 -4.36 15.94 -9.18
N ARG A 93 -4.37 14.74 -8.62
CA ARG A 93 -4.82 14.43 -7.27
C ARG A 93 -4.27 13.09 -6.82
N PHE A 94 -4.49 12.76 -5.55
CA PHE A 94 -4.42 11.39 -5.10
C PHE A 94 -5.81 10.78 -5.20
N GLU A 95 -5.87 9.52 -5.62
CA GLU A 95 -7.08 8.70 -5.58
C GLU A 95 -6.82 7.47 -4.72
N SER A 96 -7.91 6.89 -4.23
CA SER A 96 -7.88 5.69 -3.41
C SER A 96 -8.56 4.57 -4.19
N LYS A 97 -7.91 3.40 -4.27
CA LYS A 97 -8.54 2.18 -4.79
C LYS A 97 -8.62 1.11 -3.72
N GLN A 98 -9.77 0.45 -3.68
CA GLN A 98 -9.95 -0.78 -2.90
C GLN A 98 -9.26 -1.93 -3.63
N ILE A 99 -8.25 -2.50 -3.00
CA ILE A 99 -7.54 -3.68 -3.49
C ILE A 99 -8.07 -4.89 -2.74
N SER A 100 -8.41 -5.95 -3.48
CA SER A 100 -8.85 -7.22 -2.93
C SER A 100 -7.92 -8.33 -3.43
N THR A 101 -7.28 -9.01 -2.49
CA THR A 101 -6.37 -10.14 -2.76
C THR A 101 -6.73 -11.32 -1.87
N LEU A 102 -6.06 -12.46 -2.06
CA LEU A 102 -6.19 -13.61 -1.14
C LEU A 102 -5.68 -13.30 0.28
N GLN A 103 -4.80 -12.31 0.41
CA GLN A 103 -4.20 -11.85 1.66
C GLN A 103 -5.12 -10.91 2.43
N GLY A 104 -6.17 -10.40 1.78
CA GLY A 104 -7.15 -9.50 2.37
C GLY A 104 -7.42 -8.28 1.51
N LYS A 105 -8.13 -7.32 2.09
CA LYS A 105 -8.56 -6.08 1.44
C LYS A 105 -7.86 -4.89 2.07
N PHE A 106 -7.43 -3.94 1.25
CA PHE A 106 -6.82 -2.70 1.72
C PHE A 106 -7.05 -1.55 0.73
N VAL A 107 -6.89 -0.32 1.22
CA VAL A 107 -6.96 0.88 0.39
C VAL A 107 -5.57 1.30 -0.03
N LEU A 108 -5.36 1.42 -1.34
CA LEU A 108 -4.13 1.96 -1.90
C LEU A 108 -4.35 3.41 -2.36
N ARG A 109 -3.63 4.34 -1.73
CA ARG A 109 -3.55 5.75 -2.16
C ARG A 109 -2.52 5.86 -3.27
N ARG A 110 -2.91 6.45 -4.40
CA ARG A 110 -2.08 6.50 -5.61
C ARG A 110 -2.25 7.82 -6.36
N PRO A 111 -1.25 8.27 -7.13
CA PRO A 111 -1.35 9.50 -7.90
C PRO A 111 -2.16 9.28 -9.19
N TYR A 112 -3.10 10.18 -9.46
CA TYR A 112 -3.90 10.19 -10.68
C TYR A 112 -3.38 11.27 -11.65
N PHE A 113 -3.20 10.89 -12.91
CA PHE A 113 -2.77 11.76 -13.99
C PHE A 113 -3.84 11.83 -15.08
N TYR A 114 -3.92 12.98 -15.75
CA TYR A 114 -4.81 13.16 -16.90
C TYR A 114 -4.10 13.93 -18.00
N CYS A 115 -4.06 13.36 -19.21
CA CYS A 115 -3.52 14.03 -20.37
C CYS A 115 -4.65 14.64 -21.20
N SER A 116 -4.68 15.97 -21.32
CA SER A 116 -5.67 16.67 -22.14
C SER A 116 -5.53 16.40 -23.65
N ARG A 117 -4.30 16.13 -24.13
CA ARG A 117 -4.04 15.85 -25.56
C ARG A 117 -4.63 14.51 -25.99
N CYS A 118 -4.45 13.49 -25.17
CA CYS A 118 -4.92 12.14 -25.46
C CYS A 118 -6.25 11.80 -24.78
N LYS A 119 -6.82 12.75 -24.02
CA LYS A 119 -8.09 12.65 -23.29
C LYS A 119 -8.23 11.38 -22.42
N HIS A 120 -7.13 10.96 -21.80
CA HIS A 120 -7.08 9.73 -21.01
C HIS A 120 -6.43 10.00 -19.67
N GLY A 121 -7.06 9.48 -18.61
CA GLY A 121 -6.57 9.53 -17.26
C GLY A 121 -6.25 8.14 -16.71
N PHE A 122 -5.23 8.06 -15.89
CA PHE A 122 -4.64 6.81 -15.44
C PHE A 122 -3.84 7.02 -14.15
N SER A 123 -3.57 5.92 -13.45
CA SER A 123 -2.66 5.86 -12.30
C SER A 123 -1.52 4.91 -12.66
N PRO A 124 -0.26 5.38 -12.80
CA PRO A 124 0.88 4.53 -13.19
C PRO A 124 1.07 3.29 -12.30
N LEU A 125 0.73 3.44 -11.01
CA LEU A 125 0.83 2.35 -10.04
C LEU A 125 -0.09 1.17 -10.40
N ASP A 126 -1.19 1.40 -11.12
CA ASP A 126 -2.10 0.33 -11.56
C ASP A 126 -1.48 -0.56 -12.62
N GLU A 127 -0.77 0.04 -13.56
CA GLU A 127 -0.09 -0.68 -14.64
C GLU A 127 1.04 -1.54 -14.09
N ILE A 128 1.83 -0.99 -13.15
CA ILE A 128 2.97 -1.68 -12.53
C ILE A 128 2.52 -2.85 -11.67
N LEU A 129 1.46 -2.63 -10.88
CA LEU A 129 0.88 -3.68 -10.03
C LEU A 129 -0.10 -4.59 -10.78
N GLN A 130 -0.33 -4.32 -12.08
CA GLN A 130 -1.29 -5.04 -12.93
C GLN A 130 -2.67 -5.16 -12.29
N LEU A 131 -3.18 -4.05 -11.76
CA LEU A 131 -4.48 -4.00 -11.11
C LEU A 131 -5.59 -4.03 -12.16
N ALA A 132 -6.65 -4.80 -11.87
CA ALA A 132 -7.85 -4.81 -12.70
C ALA A 132 -8.46 -3.41 -12.81
N GLU A 133 -9.07 -3.08 -13.95
CA GLU A 133 -9.74 -1.79 -14.16
C GLU A 133 -10.94 -1.62 -13.21
N GLU A 134 -11.30 -0.36 -12.94
CA GLU A 134 -12.52 -0.05 -12.19
C GLU A 134 -13.71 -0.18 -13.15
N LEU A 135 -14.62 -1.11 -12.86
CA LEU A 135 -15.86 -1.34 -13.61
C LEU A 135 -16.88 -0.23 -13.39
#